data_AF-A0A5C0AWR8-F1
#
_entry.id   AF-A0A5C0AWR8-F1
#
_cell.length_a   1.000
_cell.length_b   1.000
_cell.length_c   1.000
_cell.angle_alpha   90.00
_cell.angle_beta   90.00
_cell.angle_gamma   90.00
#
_symmetry.space_group_name_H-M   'P 1'
#
loop_
_entity.id
_entity.type
_entity.pdbx_description
1 polymer ?
#
loop_
_entity_poly.entity_id
_entity_poly.type
_entity_poly.pdbx_seq_one_letter_code
_entity_poly.pdbx_strand_id
1 'polypeptide(L)'
;MVILFFAALILALPTAGLSIVAYIAVLIARSYFRARGRMHHANEKRAERAVVNGENRLPSWVGQETEQDVFLYAVRSFTLRKGVPADFVDAVLQDKNSFTSLMHLAGAMEVEGSSFMDQQLAVSTKLLQYWDAQKHVYEGARAIQTAQQKAEKREVQEDRQVHGQAEGAQPGGSSGDDRVLDVSRSHTPSPLTAKTRNPMFDAARTKLTATLNKMNINVLLIMQAGQILMTSDSLQQQPADWMGGDVLEVMFKVEGREPYFVYYQNSDYYVEMVRGRANFDEATRHEQYRSEASHALATYLVLQLYDQGIDISHDSLVFSHNRIHTNVLAYVERHDNWYPIQHCNQESDSATEQKVASVNNGQTEITDHIAMRALSPA
;
A
#
# COMPACT_ATOMS: atom_id res chain seq x y z
N MET A 1 41.35 -18.77 -36.12
CA MET A 1 41.16 -19.02 -34.68
C MET A 1 40.99 -17.73 -33.88
N VAL A 2 41.97 -16.81 -33.88
CA VAL A 2 41.94 -15.58 -33.06
C VAL A 2 40.76 -14.64 -33.38
N ILE A 3 40.42 -14.47 -34.67
CA ILE A 3 39.31 -13.59 -35.10
C ILE A 3 37.93 -14.11 -34.65
N LEU A 4 37.75 -15.44 -34.60
CA LEU A 4 36.51 -16.06 -34.13
C LEU A 4 36.34 -15.90 -32.61
N PHE A 5 37.43 -15.84 -31.86
CA PHE A 5 37.41 -15.59 -30.41
C PHE A 5 36.93 -14.17 -30.09
N PHE A 6 37.41 -13.16 -30.80
CA PHE A 6 36.96 -11.78 -30.61
C PHE A 6 35.52 -11.57 -31.08
N ALA A 7 35.10 -12.23 -32.17
CA ALA A 7 33.70 -12.21 -32.59
C ALA A 7 32.77 -12.85 -31.54
N ALA A 8 33.16 -13.98 -30.95
CA ALA A 8 32.43 -14.61 -29.85
C ALA A 8 32.38 -13.74 -28.59
N LEU A 9 33.46 -13.01 -28.28
CA LEU A 9 33.51 -12.08 -27.14
C LEU A 9 32.57 -10.88 -27.32
N ILE A 10 32.48 -10.33 -28.53
CA ILE A 10 31.56 -9.23 -28.89
C ILE A 10 30.10 -9.71 -28.93
N LEU A 11 29.86 -10.95 -29.34
CA LEU A 11 28.52 -11.55 -29.33
C LEU A 11 28.05 -11.98 -27.93
N ALA A 12 28.97 -12.20 -26.98
CA ALA A 12 28.65 -12.51 -25.58
C ALA A 12 28.42 -11.25 -24.72
N LEU A 13 28.85 -10.08 -25.18
CA LEU A 13 28.71 -8.78 -24.51
C LEU A 13 27.25 -8.36 -24.18
N PRO A 14 26.22 -8.67 -24.98
CA PRO A 14 24.85 -8.29 -24.64
C PRO A 14 24.31 -9.03 -23.40
N THR A 15 24.72 -10.27 -23.16
CA THR A 15 24.16 -11.11 -22.08
C THR A 15 25.10 -11.23 -20.87
N ALA A 16 26.40 -11.42 -21.12
CA ALA A 16 27.41 -11.48 -20.06
C ALA A 16 27.82 -10.07 -19.58
N GLY A 17 27.80 -9.06 -20.45
CA GLY A 17 28.12 -7.68 -20.08
C GLY A 17 27.05 -7.03 -19.21
N LEU A 18 25.77 -7.20 -19.56
CA LEU A 18 24.64 -6.70 -18.74
C LEU A 18 24.60 -7.35 -17.35
N SER A 19 24.85 -8.66 -17.26
CA SER A 19 24.88 -9.35 -15.95
C SER A 19 26.05 -8.90 -15.08
N ILE A 20 27.22 -8.59 -15.66
CA ILE A 20 28.35 -8.01 -14.91
C ILE A 20 28.02 -6.59 -14.44
N VAL A 21 27.41 -5.75 -15.28
CA VAL A 21 27.00 -4.39 -14.90
C VAL A 21 25.93 -4.41 -13.81
N ALA A 22 24.91 -5.27 -13.95
CA ALA A 22 23.89 -5.47 -12.93
C ALA A 22 24.50 -5.98 -11.62
N TYR A 23 25.42 -6.95 -11.68
CA TYR A 23 26.14 -7.45 -10.51
C TYR A 23 26.96 -6.35 -9.81
N ILE A 24 27.68 -5.52 -10.58
CA ILE A 24 28.43 -4.36 -10.05
C ILE A 24 27.47 -3.34 -9.43
N ALA A 25 26.33 -3.05 -10.09
CA ALA A 25 25.31 -2.14 -9.56
C ALA A 25 24.73 -2.65 -8.23
N VAL A 26 24.42 -3.95 -8.15
CA VAL A 26 23.96 -4.59 -6.91
C VAL A 26 25.04 -4.55 -5.82
N LEU A 27 26.31 -4.77 -6.15
CA LEU A 27 27.41 -4.65 -5.21
C LEU A 27 27.57 -3.21 -4.70
N ILE A 28 27.50 -2.22 -5.59
CA ILE A 28 27.55 -0.80 -5.22
C ILE A 28 26.37 -0.45 -4.32
N ALA A 29 25.14 -0.82 -4.70
CA ALA A 29 23.95 -0.60 -3.91
C ALA A 29 24.08 -1.25 -2.52
N ARG A 30 24.50 -2.51 -2.45
CA ARG A 30 24.72 -3.21 -1.17
C ARG A 30 25.80 -2.55 -0.32
N SER A 31 26.88 -2.07 -0.93
CA SER A 31 27.96 -1.35 -0.25
C SER A 31 27.48 0.00 0.28
N TYR A 32 26.67 0.71 -0.51
CA TYR A 32 26.06 1.98 -0.17
C TYR A 32 25.08 1.83 1.00
N PHE A 33 24.17 0.84 0.95
CA PHE A 33 23.25 0.56 2.04
C PHE A 33 23.97 0.14 3.32
N ARG A 34 25.04 -0.67 3.24
CA ARG A 34 25.88 -1.00 4.41
C ARG A 34 26.59 0.22 4.97
N ALA A 35 27.14 1.08 4.10
CA ALA A 35 27.78 2.32 4.51
C ALA A 35 26.77 3.26 5.19
N ARG A 36 25.58 3.41 4.60
CA ARG A 36 24.49 4.21 5.16
C ARG A 36 24.00 3.67 6.51
N GLY A 37 23.86 2.36 6.66
CA GLY A 37 23.52 1.74 7.96
C GLY A 37 24.57 2.01 9.04
N ARG A 38 25.87 1.96 8.68
CA ARG A 38 26.95 2.31 9.62
C ARG A 38 26.97 3.80 9.97
N MET A 39 26.74 4.67 8.98
CA MET A 39 26.65 6.11 9.21
C MET A 39 25.45 6.46 10.08
N HIS A 40 24.29 5.84 9.85
CA HIS A 40 23.12 6.02 10.70
C HIS A 40 23.41 5.66 12.16
N HIS A 41 24.02 4.49 12.41
CA HIS A 41 24.38 4.10 13.77
C HIS A 41 25.45 5.00 14.41
N ALA A 42 26.40 5.49 13.61
CA ALA A 42 27.40 6.45 14.09
C ALA A 42 26.77 7.80 14.44
N ASN A 43 25.85 8.30 13.60
CA ASN A 43 25.10 9.53 13.82
C ASN A 43 24.19 9.40 15.05
N GLU A 44 23.49 8.28 15.20
CA GLU A 44 22.68 7.96 16.37
C GLU A 44 23.54 8.01 17.64
N LYS A 45 24.71 7.36 17.66
CA LYS A 45 25.61 7.38 18.83
C LYS A 45 26.18 8.76 19.13
N ARG A 46 26.41 9.60 18.13
CA ARG A 46 26.85 10.99 18.33
C ARG A 46 25.70 11.85 18.86
N ALA A 47 24.53 11.73 18.28
CA ALA A 47 23.31 12.42 18.70
C ALA A 47 22.95 12.06 20.15
N GLU A 48 23.02 10.78 20.53
CA GLU A 48 22.84 10.34 21.91
C GLU A 48 23.84 11.00 22.87
N ARG A 49 25.12 11.08 22.50
CA ARG A 49 26.14 11.75 23.32
C ARG A 49 25.88 13.26 23.43
N ALA A 50 25.47 13.90 22.34
CA ALA A 50 25.14 15.32 22.34
C ALA A 50 23.99 15.62 23.30
N VAL A 51 22.91 14.81 23.27
CA VAL A 51 21.79 14.93 24.21
C VAL A 51 22.24 14.70 25.66
N VAL A 52 23.07 13.69 25.92
CA VAL A 52 23.62 13.42 27.27
C VAL A 52 24.51 14.57 27.77
N ASN A 53 25.26 15.21 26.88
CA ASN A 53 26.10 16.37 27.19
C ASN A 53 25.29 17.67 27.37
N GLY A 54 23.97 17.64 27.20
CA GLY A 54 23.10 18.81 27.34
C GLY A 54 23.03 19.70 26.11
N GLU A 55 23.47 19.22 24.93
CA GLU A 55 23.28 19.91 23.65
C GLU A 55 21.83 19.76 23.19
N ASN A 56 20.95 20.49 23.87
CA ASN A 56 19.51 20.46 23.66
C ASN A 56 19.12 21.32 22.46
N ARG A 57 19.00 20.68 21.29
CA ARG A 57 18.47 21.31 20.07
C ARG A 57 17.17 20.65 19.67
N LEU A 58 16.19 21.44 19.25
CA LEU A 58 14.95 20.90 18.69
C LEU A 58 15.09 20.78 17.18
N PRO A 59 14.39 19.84 16.53
CA PRO A 59 14.41 19.73 15.09
C PRO A 59 13.73 20.94 14.45
N SER A 60 14.15 21.31 13.24
CA SER A 60 13.66 22.49 12.51
C SER A 60 12.15 22.47 12.28
N TRP A 61 11.57 21.27 12.22
CA TRP A 61 10.15 21.01 11.96
C TRP A 61 9.26 21.03 13.21
N VAL A 62 9.80 21.17 14.42
CA VAL A 62 9.02 21.06 15.67
C VAL A 62 7.89 22.10 15.82
N GLY A 63 7.97 23.21 15.07
CA GLY A 63 6.92 24.24 15.04
C GLY A 63 5.86 24.03 13.96
N GLN A 64 6.00 22.98 13.14
CA GLN A 64 5.10 22.66 12.05
C GLN A 64 4.21 21.50 12.47
N GLU A 65 2.96 21.80 12.86
CA GLU A 65 1.99 20.84 13.40
C GLU A 65 1.86 19.58 12.52
N THR A 66 1.75 19.77 11.19
CA THR A 66 1.66 18.66 10.23
C THR A 66 2.91 17.77 10.23
N GLU A 67 4.12 18.33 10.30
CA GLU A 67 5.35 17.53 10.30
C GLU A 67 5.53 16.79 11.62
N GLN A 68 5.18 17.44 12.73
CA GLN A 68 5.21 16.82 14.05
C GLN A 68 4.23 15.65 14.16
N ASP A 69 3.02 15.79 13.64
CA ASP A 69 2.02 14.72 13.61
C ASP A 69 2.49 13.52 12.78
N VAL A 70 3.01 13.78 11.56
CA VAL A 70 3.58 12.74 10.69
C VAL A 70 4.74 12.03 11.40
N PHE A 71 5.60 12.79 12.08
CA PHE A 71 6.73 12.24 12.83
C PHE A 71 6.29 11.31 13.97
N LEU A 72 5.43 11.80 14.86
CA LEU A 72 4.97 11.06 16.03
C LEU A 72 4.17 9.82 15.64
N TYR A 73 3.36 9.93 14.58
CA TYR A 73 2.68 8.77 14.07
C TYR A 73 3.65 7.69 13.55
N ALA A 74 4.61 8.05 12.71
CA ALA A 74 5.56 7.09 12.16
C ALA A 74 6.34 6.38 13.28
N VAL A 75 6.73 7.13 14.31
CA VAL A 75 7.40 6.59 15.51
C VAL A 75 6.50 5.60 16.25
N ARG A 76 5.23 5.97 16.49
CA ARG A 76 4.23 5.14 17.18
C ARG A 76 3.92 3.88 16.39
N SER A 77 3.59 3.97 15.10
CA SER A 77 3.24 2.79 14.32
C SER A 77 4.43 1.88 14.01
N PHE A 78 5.67 2.39 13.97
CA PHE A 78 6.87 1.52 13.93
C PHE A 78 7.02 0.74 15.23
N THR A 79 6.91 1.39 16.39
CA THR A 79 7.10 0.75 17.71
C THR A 79 6.00 -0.26 18.03
N LEU A 80 4.74 0.05 17.69
CA LEU A 80 3.62 -0.89 17.79
C LEU A 80 3.84 -2.15 16.93
N ARG A 81 4.30 -1.99 15.68
CA ARG A 81 4.63 -3.13 14.79
C ARG A 81 5.77 -4.00 15.32
N LYS A 82 6.61 -3.47 16.21
CA LYS A 82 7.65 -4.21 16.92
C LYS A 82 7.17 -4.88 18.21
N GLY A 83 5.87 -4.80 18.51
CA GLY A 83 5.24 -5.48 19.64
C GLY A 83 5.26 -4.70 20.95
N VAL A 84 5.57 -3.40 20.92
CA VAL A 84 5.44 -2.54 22.11
C VAL A 84 3.97 -2.26 22.38
N PRO A 85 3.47 -2.42 23.62
CA PRO A 85 2.10 -2.07 23.98
C PRO A 85 1.77 -0.58 23.75
N ALA A 86 0.57 -0.28 23.24
CA ALA A 86 0.18 1.08 22.87
C ALA A 86 0.11 2.05 24.07
N ASP A 87 -0.40 1.55 25.19
CA ASP A 87 -0.45 2.23 26.48
C ASP A 87 0.95 2.63 26.99
N PHE A 88 1.97 1.78 26.79
CA PHE A 88 3.36 2.16 27.08
C PHE A 88 3.86 3.29 26.17
N VAL A 89 3.65 3.17 24.85
CA VAL A 89 4.10 4.19 23.89
C VAL A 89 3.45 5.53 24.21
N ASP A 90 2.14 5.54 24.46
CA ASP A 90 1.38 6.75 24.76
C ASP A 90 1.83 7.37 26.09
N ALA A 91 2.10 6.56 27.13
CA ALA A 91 2.63 7.06 28.40
C ALA A 91 4.00 7.74 28.24
N VAL A 92 4.90 7.17 27.43
CA VAL A 92 6.22 7.75 27.16
C VAL A 92 6.10 9.04 26.34
N LEU A 93 5.21 9.09 25.34
CA LEU A 93 5.02 10.27 24.51
C LEU A 93 4.27 11.41 25.23
N GLN A 94 3.44 11.09 26.22
CA GLN A 94 2.76 12.08 27.06
C GLN A 94 3.63 12.60 28.20
N ASP A 95 4.63 11.81 28.65
CA ASP A 95 5.60 12.29 29.62
C ASP A 95 6.49 13.39 29.02
N LYS A 96 6.35 14.61 29.55
CA LYS A 96 7.04 15.81 29.02
C LYS A 96 8.55 15.62 28.95
N ASN A 97 9.17 14.97 29.94
CA ASN A 97 10.62 14.80 29.99
C ASN A 97 11.09 13.81 28.93
N SER A 98 10.43 12.66 28.83
CA SER A 98 10.71 11.62 27.83
C SER A 98 10.49 12.16 26.42
N PHE A 99 9.36 12.81 26.17
CA PHE A 99 9.05 13.44 24.89
C PHE A 99 10.09 14.48 24.50
N THR A 100 10.46 15.39 25.42
CA THR A 100 11.47 16.41 25.18
C THR A 100 12.83 15.78 24.86
N SER A 101 13.21 14.71 25.57
CA SER A 101 14.45 13.97 25.29
C SER A 101 14.44 13.33 23.90
N LEU A 102 13.32 12.75 23.47
CA LEU A 102 13.15 12.18 22.13
C LEU A 102 13.21 13.25 21.03
N MET A 103 12.62 14.44 21.26
CA MET A 103 12.74 15.57 20.33
C MET A 103 14.17 16.10 20.25
N HIS A 104 14.89 16.17 21.38
CA HIS A 104 16.30 16.54 21.35
C HIS A 104 17.17 15.54 20.60
N LEU A 105 16.86 14.24 20.69
CA LEU A 105 17.52 13.23 19.87
C LEU A 105 17.25 13.46 18.37
N ALA A 106 16.02 13.76 17.98
CA ALA A 106 15.70 14.08 16.59
C ALA A 106 16.43 15.34 16.09
N GLY A 107 16.49 16.40 16.89
CA GLY A 107 17.23 17.62 16.57
C GLY A 107 18.75 17.39 16.47
N ALA A 108 19.33 16.59 17.36
CA ALA A 108 20.74 16.23 17.28
C ALA A 108 21.05 15.37 16.04
N MET A 109 20.14 14.46 15.66
CA MET A 109 20.25 13.69 14.41
C MET A 109 20.22 14.59 13.17
N GLU A 110 19.38 15.62 13.15
CA GLU A 110 19.31 16.61 12.07
C GLU A 110 20.63 17.38 11.91
N VAL A 111 21.27 17.78 13.03
CA VAL A 111 22.58 18.45 13.03
C VAL A 111 23.68 17.59 12.42
N GLU A 112 23.62 16.27 12.62
CA GLU A 112 24.53 15.30 11.97
C GLU A 112 24.17 15.03 10.49
N GLY A 113 23.21 15.77 9.92
CA GLY A 113 22.78 15.68 8.53
C GLY A 113 21.83 14.51 8.24
N SER A 114 21.17 13.97 9.27
CA SER A 114 20.27 12.84 9.10
C SER A 114 18.92 13.28 8.51
N SER A 115 18.38 12.49 7.58
CA SER A 115 17.08 12.78 6.96
C SER A 115 15.92 12.65 7.97
N PHE A 116 14.76 13.24 7.65
CA PHE A 116 13.55 13.13 8.48
C PHE A 116 13.18 11.67 8.80
N MET A 117 13.29 10.77 7.82
CA MET A 117 13.08 9.33 8.02
C MET A 117 14.12 8.70 8.96
N ASP A 118 15.39 9.10 8.85
CA ASP A 118 16.44 8.63 9.75
C ASP A 118 16.20 9.12 11.19
N GLN A 119 15.67 10.34 11.37
CA GLN A 119 15.27 10.86 12.67
C GLN A 119 14.13 10.04 13.28
N GLN A 120 13.09 9.72 12.50
CA GLN A 120 11.99 8.85 12.92
C GLN A 120 12.51 7.49 13.38
N LEU A 121 13.39 6.87 12.60
CA LEU A 121 13.97 5.56 12.91
C LEU A 121 14.79 5.58 14.21
N ALA A 122 15.59 6.63 14.44
CA ALA A 122 16.39 6.77 15.65
C ALA A 122 15.49 6.97 16.90
N VAL A 123 14.47 7.83 16.81
CA VAL A 123 13.52 8.03 17.90
C VAL A 123 12.73 6.76 18.20
N SER A 124 12.26 6.04 17.17
CA SER A 124 11.64 4.72 17.33
C SER A 124 12.56 3.73 18.04
N THR A 125 13.82 3.66 17.62
CA THR A 125 14.81 2.76 18.22
C THR A 125 15.04 3.11 19.69
N LYS A 126 15.07 4.41 20.03
CA LYS A 126 15.17 4.85 21.42
C LYS A 126 13.96 4.45 22.27
N LEU A 127 12.76 4.54 21.71
CA LEU A 127 11.54 4.13 22.38
C LEU A 127 11.52 2.61 22.62
N LEU A 128 12.02 1.81 21.67
CA LEU A 128 12.23 0.37 21.88
C LEU A 128 13.21 0.09 23.03
N GLN A 129 14.28 0.86 23.17
CA GLN A 129 15.22 0.73 24.30
C GLN A 129 14.53 1.04 25.63
N TYR A 130 13.67 2.06 25.69
CA TYR A 130 12.88 2.37 26.89
C TYR A 130 11.94 1.22 27.24
N TRP A 131 11.30 0.63 26.23
CA TRP A 131 10.45 -0.56 26.42
C TRP A 131 11.25 -1.73 26.97
N ASP A 132 12.36 -2.10 26.34
CA ASP A 132 13.17 -3.24 26.77
C ASP A 132 13.68 -3.08 28.22
N ALA A 133 14.02 -1.85 28.62
CA ALA A 133 14.44 -1.55 29.99
C ALA A 133 13.29 -1.68 31.02
N GLN A 134 12.05 -1.39 30.63
CA GLN A 134 10.90 -1.33 31.54
C GLN A 134 9.95 -2.54 31.43
N LYS A 135 10.13 -3.37 30.41
CA LYS A 135 9.23 -4.48 30.05
C LYS A 135 8.89 -5.37 31.23
N HIS A 136 9.87 -5.75 32.05
CA HIS A 136 9.64 -6.62 33.22
C HIS A 136 8.76 -5.98 34.29
N VAL A 137 8.92 -4.67 34.52
CA VAL A 137 8.09 -3.91 35.47
C VAL A 137 6.67 -3.80 34.94
N TYR A 138 6.55 -3.52 33.64
CA TYR A 138 5.28 -3.36 32.95
C TYR A 138 4.46 -4.66 32.92
N GLU A 139 5.09 -5.77 32.56
CA GLU A 139 4.46 -7.09 32.56
C GLU A 139 4.01 -7.51 33.97
N GLY A 140 4.81 -7.19 35.00
CA GLY A 140 4.46 -7.41 36.40
C GLY A 140 3.22 -6.62 36.83
N ALA A 141 3.17 -5.32 36.53
CA ALA A 141 2.03 -4.46 36.84
C ALA A 141 0.74 -4.93 36.14
N ARG A 142 0.85 -5.27 34.85
CA ARG A 142 -0.28 -5.78 34.05
C ARG A 142 -0.81 -7.11 34.56
N ALA A 143 0.08 -8.01 35.01
CA ALA A 143 -0.32 -9.27 35.61
C ALA A 143 -1.10 -9.07 36.92
N ILE A 144 -0.66 -8.13 37.77
CA ILE A 144 -1.37 -7.76 39.01
C ILE A 144 -2.76 -7.19 38.69
N GLN A 145 -2.84 -6.26 37.74
CA GLN A 145 -4.12 -5.66 37.34
C GLN A 145 -5.09 -6.69 36.77
N THR A 146 -4.59 -7.62 35.93
CA THR A 146 -5.40 -8.71 35.38
C THR A 146 -5.88 -9.67 36.47
N ALA A 147 -5.03 -9.94 37.47
CA ALA A 147 -5.40 -10.77 38.62
C ALA A 147 -6.49 -10.10 39.48
N GLN A 148 -6.38 -8.79 39.72
CA GLN A 148 -7.38 -8.00 40.44
C GLN A 148 -8.74 -7.99 39.72
N GLN A 149 -8.74 -7.71 38.41
CA GLN A 149 -9.98 -7.75 37.60
C GLN A 149 -10.61 -9.14 37.59
N LYS A 150 -9.80 -10.20 37.59
CA LYS A 150 -10.30 -11.58 37.65
C LYS A 150 -10.87 -11.92 39.03
N ALA A 151 -10.29 -11.40 40.11
CA ALA A 151 -10.81 -11.56 41.47
C ALA A 151 -12.16 -10.84 41.63
N GLU A 152 -12.26 -9.59 41.18
CA GLU A 152 -13.49 -8.79 41.22
C GLU A 152 -14.62 -9.47 40.43
N LYS A 153 -14.32 -9.99 39.23
CA LYS A 153 -15.31 -10.75 38.44
C LYS A 153 -15.77 -12.04 39.12
N ARG A 154 -14.92 -12.70 39.91
CA ARG A 154 -15.30 -13.91 40.65
C ARG A 154 -16.23 -13.58 41.81
N GLU A 155 -15.93 -12.52 42.56
CA GLU A 155 -16.77 -12.05 43.67
C GLU A 155 -18.19 -11.70 43.17
N VAL A 156 -18.29 -10.96 42.06
CA VAL A 156 -19.58 -10.62 41.43
C VAL A 156 -20.32 -11.88 40.90
N GLN A 157 -19.60 -12.90 40.45
CA GLN A 157 -20.20 -14.15 39.95
C GLN A 157 -20.69 -15.04 41.09
N GLU A 158 -19.95 -15.11 42.21
CA GLU A 158 -20.34 -15.85 43.41
C GLU A 158 -21.59 -15.24 44.05
N ASP A 159 -21.67 -13.91 44.17
CA ASP A 159 -22.88 -13.21 44.66
C ASP A 159 -24.12 -13.49 43.80
N ARG A 160 -23.96 -13.53 42.47
CA ARG A 160 -25.05 -13.88 41.54
C ARG A 160 -25.50 -15.33 41.66
N GLN A 161 -24.60 -16.27 41.94
CA GLN A 161 -24.97 -17.68 42.13
C GLN A 161 -25.71 -17.89 43.44
N VAL A 162 -25.38 -17.14 44.49
CA VAL A 162 -26.12 -17.18 45.77
C VAL A 162 -27.54 -16.61 45.61
N HIS A 163 -27.75 -15.59 44.78
CA HIS A 163 -29.08 -15.00 44.55
C HIS A 163 -29.91 -15.69 43.44
N GLY A 164 -29.30 -16.46 42.54
CA GLY A 164 -29.96 -17.05 41.37
C GLY A 164 -30.65 -18.42 41.56
N GLN A 165 -30.57 -19.04 42.75
CA GLN A 165 -31.18 -20.36 43.00
C GLN A 165 -32.69 -20.32 43.35
N ALA A 166 -33.35 -19.16 43.31
CA ALA A 166 -34.75 -19.04 43.76
C ALA A 166 -35.82 -19.15 42.66
N GLU A 167 -35.52 -19.08 41.36
CA GLU A 167 -36.57 -19.08 40.33
C GLU A 167 -36.21 -19.90 39.08
N GLY A 168 -37.09 -20.83 38.71
CA GLY A 168 -37.31 -21.19 37.31
C GLY A 168 -36.96 -22.62 36.91
N ALA A 169 -37.81 -23.58 37.29
CA ALA A 169 -37.94 -24.85 36.58
C ALA A 169 -39.01 -24.71 35.48
N GLN A 170 -38.67 -24.96 34.20
CA GLN A 170 -39.64 -25.47 33.22
C GLN A 170 -38.95 -26.09 31.96
N PRO A 171 -39.58 -27.08 31.29
CA PRO A 171 -38.93 -27.93 30.28
C PRO A 171 -39.50 -27.78 28.84
N GLY A 172 -38.72 -28.25 27.86
CA GLY A 172 -39.23 -29.09 26.75
C GLY A 172 -39.39 -28.49 25.35
N GLY A 173 -38.93 -29.25 24.33
CA GLY A 173 -39.31 -29.13 22.90
C GLY A 173 -38.10 -29.22 21.95
N SER A 174 -37.68 -30.40 21.44
CA SER A 174 -38.21 -31.18 20.29
C SER A 174 -38.03 -30.47 18.93
N SER A 175 -37.01 -30.83 18.13
CA SER A 175 -36.99 -31.85 17.04
C SER A 175 -37.56 -31.36 15.70
N GLY A 176 -36.76 -31.49 14.62
CA GLY A 176 -37.19 -31.22 13.25
C GLY A 176 -36.06 -31.40 12.23
N ASP A 177 -35.90 -32.64 11.77
CA ASP A 177 -35.22 -33.05 10.53
C ASP A 177 -35.89 -32.41 9.30
N ASP A 178 -35.13 -32.12 8.24
CA ASP A 178 -35.51 -32.57 6.89
C ASP A 178 -34.38 -32.45 5.85
N ARG A 179 -34.32 -33.50 5.01
CA ARG A 179 -33.39 -33.75 3.91
C ARG A 179 -33.98 -33.29 2.56
N VAL A 180 -33.23 -33.60 1.49
CA VAL A 180 -33.60 -33.75 0.05
C VAL A 180 -33.66 -32.42 -0.74
N LEU A 181 -33.18 -32.24 -1.99
CA LEU A 181 -32.90 -33.09 -3.15
C LEU A 181 -31.74 -32.57 -4.02
N ASP A 182 -31.06 -33.54 -4.63
CA ASP A 182 -30.15 -33.52 -5.77
C ASP A 182 -30.93 -33.38 -7.10
N VAL A 183 -30.54 -32.48 -8.01
CA VAL A 183 -30.98 -32.49 -9.43
C VAL A 183 -29.89 -31.90 -10.37
N SER A 184 -29.28 -32.82 -11.12
CA SER A 184 -28.99 -32.82 -12.57
C SER A 184 -28.35 -31.64 -13.32
N ARG A 185 -27.28 -32.03 -14.02
CA ARG A 185 -26.49 -31.40 -15.09
C ARG A 185 -27.29 -30.97 -16.32
N SER A 186 -26.80 -29.93 -17.01
CA SER A 186 -26.93 -29.76 -18.46
C SER A 186 -25.65 -29.17 -19.08
N HIS A 187 -25.35 -29.63 -20.29
CA HIS A 187 -24.17 -29.36 -21.11
C HIS A 187 -24.23 -28.02 -21.86
N THR A 188 -23.06 -27.42 -22.13
CA THR A 188 -22.56 -26.86 -23.42
C THR A 188 -21.31 -25.98 -23.17
N PRO A 189 -20.51 -25.56 -24.18
CA PRO A 189 -19.97 -26.24 -25.37
C PRO A 189 -18.41 -26.31 -25.35
N SER A 190 -17.82 -27.03 -26.30
CA SER A 190 -16.36 -27.26 -26.40
C SER A 190 -15.53 -26.00 -26.75
N PRO A 191 -14.26 -25.91 -26.28
CA PRO A 191 -13.50 -24.67 -26.24
C PRO A 191 -12.52 -24.48 -27.39
N LEU A 192 -12.28 -23.21 -27.71
CA LEU A 192 -11.05 -22.72 -28.35
C LEU A 192 -9.83 -23.39 -27.72
N THR A 193 -8.91 -23.84 -28.58
CA THR A 193 -7.64 -24.52 -28.27
C THR A 193 -7.12 -24.25 -26.86
N ALA A 194 -7.39 -25.21 -25.97
CA ALA A 194 -7.06 -25.15 -24.56
C ALA A 194 -5.53 -25.12 -24.37
N LYS A 195 -4.97 -23.92 -24.28
CA LYS A 195 -3.81 -23.67 -23.42
C LYS A 195 -4.19 -24.29 -22.08
N THR A 196 -3.46 -25.32 -21.63
CA THR A 196 -3.81 -26.14 -20.46
C THR A 196 -4.20 -25.22 -19.30
N ARG A 197 -5.51 -25.10 -19.02
CA ARG A 197 -6.00 -24.23 -17.95
C ARG A 197 -5.36 -24.71 -16.66
N ASN A 198 -4.55 -23.85 -16.06
CA ASN A 198 -3.86 -24.18 -14.84
C ASN A 198 -4.87 -24.02 -13.68
N PRO A 199 -5.26 -25.11 -13.00
CA PRO A 199 -6.28 -25.05 -11.95
C PRO A 199 -5.89 -24.11 -10.79
N MET A 200 -4.59 -23.86 -10.61
CA MET A 200 -4.10 -22.86 -9.65
C MET A 200 -4.54 -21.44 -10.02
N PHE A 201 -4.55 -21.10 -11.32
CA PHE A 201 -4.97 -19.78 -11.80
C PHE A 201 -6.48 -19.60 -11.67
N ASP A 202 -7.27 -20.66 -11.90
CA ASP A 202 -8.72 -20.60 -11.72
C ASP A 202 -9.09 -20.33 -10.25
N ALA A 203 -8.45 -21.02 -9.30
CA ALA A 203 -8.63 -20.75 -7.88
C ALA A 203 -8.19 -19.33 -7.48
N ALA A 204 -7.07 -18.86 -8.04
CA ALA A 204 -6.58 -17.50 -7.83
C ALA A 204 -7.57 -16.45 -8.36
N ARG A 205 -8.18 -16.67 -9.53
CA ARG A 205 -9.23 -15.80 -10.10
C ARG A 205 -10.44 -15.73 -9.20
N THR A 206 -10.97 -16.86 -8.75
CA THR A 206 -12.14 -16.88 -7.85
C THR A 206 -11.85 -16.11 -6.56
N LYS A 207 -10.68 -16.33 -5.95
CA LYS A 207 -10.27 -15.58 -4.76
C LYS A 207 -10.14 -14.09 -5.04
N LEU A 208 -9.50 -13.73 -6.15
CA LEU A 208 -9.31 -12.35 -6.56
C LEU A 208 -10.64 -11.63 -6.80
N THR A 209 -11.57 -12.24 -7.54
CA THR A 209 -12.90 -11.67 -7.77
C THR A 209 -13.62 -11.43 -6.45
N ALA A 210 -13.56 -12.38 -5.51
CA ALA A 210 -14.13 -12.18 -4.17
C ALA A 210 -13.46 -11.02 -3.41
N THR A 211 -12.15 -10.86 -3.52
CA THR A 211 -11.40 -9.74 -2.92
C THR A 211 -11.79 -8.40 -3.54
N LEU A 212 -11.80 -8.28 -4.87
CA LEU A 212 -12.18 -7.04 -5.57
C LEU A 212 -13.62 -6.64 -5.24
N ASN A 213 -14.55 -7.60 -5.24
CA ASN A 213 -15.94 -7.37 -4.87
C ASN A 213 -16.06 -6.92 -3.41
N LYS A 214 -15.35 -7.56 -2.48
CA LYS A 214 -15.34 -7.17 -1.06
C LYS A 214 -14.83 -5.74 -0.87
N MET A 215 -13.84 -5.34 -1.67
CA MET A 215 -13.26 -4.00 -1.61
C MET A 215 -14.05 -2.97 -2.42
N ASN A 216 -15.09 -3.36 -3.15
CA ASN A 216 -15.80 -2.49 -4.11
C ASN A 216 -14.86 -1.89 -5.17
N ILE A 217 -13.91 -2.68 -5.68
CA ILE A 217 -12.97 -2.27 -6.73
C ILE A 217 -13.50 -2.77 -8.07
N ASN A 218 -13.77 -1.84 -8.99
CA ASN A 218 -14.06 -2.13 -10.38
C ASN A 218 -12.87 -1.76 -11.27
N VAL A 219 -12.18 -2.74 -11.86
CA VAL A 219 -11.06 -2.48 -12.78
C VAL A 219 -11.62 -2.08 -14.15
N LEU A 220 -11.16 -0.95 -14.67
CA LEU A 220 -11.72 -0.36 -15.89
C LEU A 220 -10.77 -0.49 -17.09
N LEU A 221 -9.50 -0.19 -16.89
CA LEU A 221 -8.53 -0.08 -17.97
C LEU A 221 -7.14 -0.51 -17.48
N ILE A 222 -6.39 -1.19 -18.33
CA ILE A 222 -4.96 -1.46 -18.15
C ILE A 222 -4.20 -0.90 -19.34
N MET A 223 -3.13 -0.16 -19.08
CA MET A 223 -2.26 0.42 -20.09
C MET A 223 -0.79 0.14 -19.85
N GLN A 224 0.00 0.15 -20.91
CA GLN A 224 1.46 0.16 -20.86
C GLN A 224 2.00 0.99 -22.01
N ALA A 225 2.90 1.95 -21.73
CA ALA A 225 3.52 2.79 -22.75
C ALA A 225 2.52 3.44 -23.73
N GLY A 226 1.39 3.91 -23.21
CA GLY A 226 0.30 4.53 -24.00
C GLY A 226 -0.59 3.55 -24.75
N GLN A 227 -0.29 2.25 -24.75
CA GLN A 227 -1.12 1.22 -25.37
C GLN A 227 -2.12 0.65 -24.36
N ILE A 228 -3.36 0.47 -24.80
CA ILE A 228 -4.42 -0.18 -24.02
C ILE A 228 -4.27 -1.69 -24.15
N LEU A 229 -4.05 -2.35 -23.02
CA LEU A 229 -3.90 -3.81 -22.93
C LEU A 229 -5.22 -4.50 -22.59
N MET A 230 -6.13 -3.77 -21.93
CA MET A 230 -7.42 -4.27 -21.50
C MET A 230 -8.38 -3.11 -21.22
N THR A 231 -9.61 -3.24 -21.69
CA THR A 231 -10.76 -2.38 -21.39
C THR A 231 -11.85 -3.29 -20.85
N SER A 232 -12.39 -2.99 -19.67
CA SER A 232 -13.41 -3.84 -19.05
C SER A 232 -14.76 -3.72 -19.76
N ASP A 233 -15.57 -4.77 -19.69
CA ASP A 233 -16.93 -4.78 -20.27
C ASP A 233 -17.80 -3.65 -19.68
N SER A 234 -17.63 -3.33 -18.39
CA SER A 234 -18.38 -2.25 -17.74
C SER A 234 -18.01 -0.87 -18.28
N LEU A 235 -16.76 -0.67 -18.72
CA LEU A 235 -16.33 0.57 -19.35
C LEU A 235 -16.80 0.63 -20.81
N GLN A 236 -16.72 -0.49 -21.55
CA GLN A 236 -17.21 -0.57 -22.92
C GLN A 236 -18.72 -0.31 -23.05
N GLN A 237 -19.49 -0.61 -22.01
CA GLN A 237 -20.93 -0.36 -21.96
C GLN A 237 -21.30 1.09 -21.60
N GLN A 238 -20.34 1.92 -21.19
CA GLN A 238 -20.61 3.33 -20.94
C GLN A 238 -20.91 4.06 -22.26
N PRO A 239 -21.79 5.07 -22.25
CA PRO A 239 -22.02 5.88 -23.43
C PRO A 239 -20.77 6.72 -23.73
N ALA A 240 -20.52 7.03 -25.01
CA ALA A 240 -19.29 7.71 -25.45
C ALA A 240 -19.11 9.13 -24.84
N ASP A 241 -20.17 9.75 -24.35
CA ASP A 241 -20.16 11.04 -23.67
C ASP A 241 -19.95 10.93 -22.14
N TRP A 242 -19.82 9.72 -21.61
CA TRP A 242 -19.53 9.50 -20.19
C TRP A 242 -18.11 9.92 -19.82
N MET A 243 -17.99 10.57 -18.65
CA MET A 243 -16.74 11.04 -18.08
C MET A 243 -16.50 10.43 -16.70
N GLY A 244 -15.48 9.59 -16.59
CA GLY A 244 -15.10 8.91 -15.35
C GLY A 244 -14.18 9.74 -14.47
N GLY A 245 -14.71 10.75 -13.78
CA GLY A 245 -13.92 11.64 -12.91
C GLY A 245 -13.51 11.02 -11.57
N ASP A 246 -14.12 9.90 -11.17
CA ASP A 246 -13.86 9.20 -9.91
C ASP A 246 -12.87 8.03 -10.03
N VAL A 247 -12.04 8.06 -11.07
CA VAL A 247 -11.09 7.00 -11.41
C VAL A 247 -9.78 7.19 -10.64
N LEU A 248 -9.27 6.07 -10.14
CA LEU A 248 -8.01 5.98 -9.41
C LEU A 248 -6.96 5.28 -10.27
N GLU A 249 -5.72 5.75 -10.19
CA GLU A 249 -4.60 5.24 -10.96
C GLU A 249 -3.57 4.57 -10.06
N VAL A 250 -3.16 3.35 -10.44
CA VAL A 250 -2.01 2.64 -9.86
C VAL A 250 -1.00 2.33 -10.94
N MET A 251 0.24 2.77 -10.71
CA MET A 251 1.37 2.44 -11.56
C MET A 251 2.15 1.28 -10.95
N PHE A 252 2.39 0.23 -11.73
CA PHE A 252 3.24 -0.90 -11.39
C PHE A 252 4.52 -0.85 -12.23
N LYS A 253 5.67 -0.76 -11.56
CA LYS A 253 7.00 -0.81 -12.15
C LYS A 253 7.56 -2.21 -12.06
N VAL A 254 8.01 -2.69 -13.22
CA VAL A 254 8.75 -3.93 -13.39
C VAL A 254 10.15 -3.57 -13.89
N GLU A 255 11.20 -4.17 -13.31
CA GLU A 255 12.57 -3.87 -13.70
C GLU A 255 12.79 -4.17 -15.20
N GLY A 256 13.37 -3.22 -15.92
CA GLY A 256 13.66 -3.36 -17.36
C GLY A 256 12.45 -3.28 -18.29
N ARG A 257 11.25 -2.92 -17.79
CA ARG A 257 10.04 -2.73 -18.60
C ARG A 257 9.43 -1.35 -18.38
N GLU A 258 8.66 -0.90 -19.37
CA GLU A 258 7.79 0.27 -19.20
C GLU A 258 6.70 -0.03 -18.16
N PRO A 259 6.29 0.95 -17.35
CA PRO A 259 5.33 0.72 -16.28
C PRO A 259 3.96 0.34 -16.82
N TYR A 260 3.26 -0.49 -16.06
CA TYR A 260 1.85 -0.77 -16.26
C TYR A 260 1.02 0.21 -15.44
N PHE A 261 -0.06 0.72 -16.02
CA PHE A 261 -1.04 1.56 -15.35
C PHE A 261 -2.34 0.79 -15.26
N VAL A 262 -2.92 0.72 -14.07
CA VAL A 262 -4.23 0.12 -13.82
C VAL A 262 -5.15 1.21 -13.31
N TYR A 263 -6.24 1.42 -14.03
CA TYR A 263 -7.27 2.38 -13.70
C TYR A 263 -8.49 1.64 -13.15
N TYR A 264 -8.95 2.07 -11.99
CA TYR A 264 -10.06 1.42 -11.30
C TYR A 264 -10.98 2.44 -10.64
N GLN A 265 -12.22 2.03 -10.40
CA GLN A 265 -13.21 2.79 -9.65
C GLN A 265 -13.41 2.18 -8.27
N ASN A 266 -13.60 3.07 -7.29
CA ASN A 266 -14.10 2.75 -5.97
C ASN A 266 -14.77 4.00 -5.40
N SER A 267 -16.08 4.12 -5.59
CA SER A 267 -16.80 5.35 -5.25
C SER A 267 -16.79 5.63 -3.75
N ASP A 268 -16.81 4.60 -2.90
CA ASP A 268 -16.77 4.77 -1.44
C ASP A 268 -15.45 5.40 -1.00
N TYR A 269 -14.32 4.81 -1.41
CA TYR A 269 -12.99 5.32 -1.11
C TYR A 269 -12.75 6.69 -1.76
N TYR A 270 -13.23 6.90 -2.99
CA TYR A 270 -13.13 8.19 -3.65
C TYR A 270 -13.86 9.29 -2.86
N VAL A 271 -15.10 9.03 -2.42
CA VAL A 271 -15.87 9.97 -1.59
C VAL A 271 -15.21 10.21 -0.24
N GLU A 272 -14.62 9.19 0.40
CA GLU A 272 -13.82 9.35 1.63
C GLU A 272 -12.65 10.31 1.39
N MET A 273 -11.92 10.14 0.28
CA MET A 273 -10.77 10.99 -0.07
C MET A 273 -11.18 12.44 -0.41
N VAL A 274 -12.28 12.65 -1.13
CA VAL A 274 -12.78 14.00 -1.49
C VAL A 274 -13.23 14.79 -0.26
N ARG A 275 -13.85 14.12 0.72
CA ARG A 275 -14.39 14.79 1.91
C ARG A 275 -13.31 15.39 2.82
N GLY A 276 -12.04 15.04 2.63
CA GLY A 276 -10.89 15.75 3.19
C GLY A 276 -10.81 15.80 4.73
N ARG A 277 -11.63 15.04 5.45
CA ARG A 277 -11.64 15.02 6.93
C ARG A 277 -10.67 13.97 7.48
N ALA A 278 -9.44 13.95 7.01
CA ALA A 278 -8.47 12.95 7.44
C ALA A 278 -8.04 13.18 8.89
N ASN A 279 -8.76 12.56 9.83
CA ASN A 279 -8.21 12.24 11.13
C ASN A 279 -7.16 11.13 10.93
N PHE A 280 -6.20 11.02 11.85
CA PHE A 280 -5.07 10.11 11.75
C PHE A 280 -5.46 8.61 11.50
N ASP A 281 -6.56 8.15 12.11
CA ASP A 281 -7.13 6.81 11.90
C ASP A 281 -7.61 6.61 10.46
N GLU A 282 -8.15 7.65 9.81
CA GLU A 282 -8.59 7.61 8.41
C GLU A 282 -7.39 7.56 7.46
N ALA A 283 -6.31 8.31 7.73
CA ALA A 283 -5.09 8.24 6.92
C ALA A 283 -4.44 6.84 6.95
N THR A 284 -4.45 6.19 8.11
CA THR A 284 -3.96 4.80 8.26
C THR A 284 -4.86 3.83 7.51
N ARG A 285 -6.19 3.98 7.63
CA ARG A 285 -7.16 3.20 6.86
C ARG A 285 -6.96 3.39 5.36
N HIS A 286 -6.71 4.60 4.89
CA HIS A 286 -6.47 4.89 3.48
C HIS A 286 -5.17 4.23 2.99
N GLU A 287 -4.08 4.30 3.76
CA GLU A 287 -2.82 3.65 3.36
C GLU A 287 -2.91 2.12 3.39
N GLN A 288 -3.61 1.56 4.39
CA GLN A 288 -3.91 0.14 4.42
C GLN A 288 -4.77 -0.27 3.22
N TYR A 289 -5.83 0.47 2.93
CA TYR A 289 -6.67 0.25 1.77
C TYR A 289 -5.85 0.31 0.47
N ARG A 290 -5.02 1.35 0.26
CA ARG A 290 -4.17 1.49 -0.93
C ARG A 290 -3.22 0.30 -1.08
N SER A 291 -2.64 -0.18 0.01
CA SER A 291 -1.76 -1.36 0.01
C SER A 291 -2.52 -2.63 -0.36
N GLU A 292 -3.69 -2.88 0.24
CA GLU A 292 -4.54 -4.02 -0.08
C GLU A 292 -5.05 -3.98 -1.53
N ALA A 293 -5.49 -2.81 -1.98
CA ALA A 293 -5.96 -2.57 -3.35
C ALA A 293 -4.83 -2.81 -4.34
N SER A 294 -3.63 -2.28 -4.09
CA SER A 294 -2.45 -2.51 -4.95
C SER A 294 -2.12 -3.99 -5.08
N HIS A 295 -2.22 -4.76 -3.99
CA HIS A 295 -1.93 -6.18 -4.02
C HIS A 295 -2.98 -6.95 -4.84
N ALA A 296 -4.27 -6.63 -4.68
CA ALA A 296 -5.33 -7.21 -5.47
C ALA A 296 -5.18 -6.85 -6.96
N LEU A 297 -4.92 -5.57 -7.27
CA LEU A 297 -4.72 -5.08 -8.64
C LEU A 297 -3.45 -5.64 -9.29
N ALA A 298 -2.36 -5.82 -8.54
CA ALA A 298 -1.16 -6.51 -9.04
C ALA A 298 -1.47 -7.97 -9.42
N THR A 299 -2.23 -8.67 -8.57
CA THR A 299 -2.67 -10.04 -8.85
C THR A 299 -3.56 -10.06 -10.09
N TYR A 300 -4.48 -9.10 -10.22
CA TYR A 300 -5.32 -8.94 -11.41
C TYR A 300 -4.50 -8.74 -12.68
N LEU A 301 -3.53 -7.82 -12.64
CA LEU A 301 -2.61 -7.54 -13.75
C LEU A 301 -1.85 -8.79 -14.18
N VAL A 302 -1.25 -9.52 -13.23
CA VAL A 302 -0.50 -10.76 -13.53
C VAL A 302 -1.41 -11.79 -14.20
N LEU A 303 -2.61 -12.02 -13.67
CA LEU A 303 -3.56 -12.99 -14.24
C LEU A 303 -4.06 -12.57 -15.63
N GLN A 304 -4.27 -11.28 -15.86
CA GLN A 304 -4.71 -10.75 -17.14
C GLN A 304 -3.62 -10.88 -18.21
N LEU A 305 -2.37 -10.54 -17.87
CA LEU A 305 -1.23 -10.66 -18.78
C LEU A 305 -0.90 -12.14 -19.07
N TYR A 306 -1.06 -13.02 -18.09
CA TYR A 306 -0.84 -14.45 -18.28
C TYR A 306 -1.78 -15.05 -19.33
N ASP A 307 -3.05 -14.61 -19.37
CA ASP A 307 -4.00 -15.04 -20.42
C ASP A 307 -3.51 -14.63 -21.81
N GLN A 308 -2.85 -13.48 -21.91
CA GLN A 308 -2.21 -12.97 -23.13
C GLN A 308 -0.85 -13.64 -23.42
N GLY A 309 -0.38 -14.54 -22.54
CA GLY A 309 0.91 -15.22 -22.68
C GLY A 309 2.12 -14.41 -22.20
N ILE A 310 1.89 -13.34 -21.45
CA ILE A 310 2.92 -12.51 -20.84
C ILE A 310 3.02 -12.88 -19.36
N ASP A 311 4.15 -13.48 -18.97
CA ASP A 311 4.40 -13.80 -17.56
C ASP A 311 5.28 -12.71 -16.91
N ILE A 312 4.75 -12.11 -15.85
CA ILE A 312 5.43 -11.14 -14.99
C ILE A 312 5.40 -11.58 -13.51
N SER A 313 5.01 -12.83 -13.23
CA SER A 313 4.83 -13.33 -11.86
C SER A 313 6.13 -13.46 -11.07
N HIS A 314 7.26 -13.57 -11.76
CA HIS A 314 8.59 -13.66 -11.16
C HIS A 314 9.27 -12.29 -10.99
N ASP A 315 8.66 -11.22 -11.49
CA ASP A 315 9.25 -9.90 -11.48
C ASP A 315 8.95 -9.17 -10.16
N SER A 316 9.90 -8.38 -9.66
CA SER A 316 9.65 -7.50 -8.51
C SER A 316 8.76 -6.33 -8.93
N LEU A 317 7.49 -6.38 -8.55
CA LEU A 317 6.53 -5.31 -8.80
C LEU A 317 6.61 -4.27 -7.68
N VAL A 318 6.99 -3.04 -8.03
CA VAL A 318 6.89 -1.88 -7.15
C VAL A 318 5.70 -1.05 -7.60
N PHE A 319 4.82 -0.67 -6.68
CA PHE A 319 3.63 0.12 -7.01
C PHE A 319 3.73 1.56 -6.52
N SER A 320 2.97 2.44 -7.15
CA SER A 320 2.70 3.80 -6.68
C SER A 320 1.28 4.17 -7.04
N HIS A 321 0.55 4.75 -6.09
CA HIS A 321 -0.82 5.23 -6.27
C HIS A 321 -0.83 6.71 -6.54
N ASN A 322 -1.66 7.16 -7.47
CA ASN A 322 -1.86 8.58 -7.68
C ASN A 322 -2.76 9.21 -6.60
N ARG A 323 -2.87 10.54 -6.62
CA ARG A 323 -3.90 11.29 -5.89
C ARG A 323 -5.25 11.20 -6.62
N ILE A 324 -6.33 11.54 -5.90
CA ILE A 324 -7.63 11.78 -6.52
C ILE A 324 -7.56 12.99 -7.47
N HIS A 325 -8.49 13.08 -8.42
CA HIS A 325 -8.56 14.19 -9.40
C HIS A 325 -7.27 14.37 -10.21
N THR A 326 -6.74 13.26 -10.75
CA THR A 326 -5.55 13.26 -11.60
C THR A 326 -5.81 12.79 -13.01
N ASN A 327 -6.92 12.08 -13.21
CA ASN A 327 -7.32 11.48 -14.47
C ASN A 327 -8.83 11.49 -14.59
N VAL A 328 -9.32 11.64 -15.82
CA VAL A 328 -10.72 11.40 -16.19
C VAL A 328 -10.72 10.38 -17.32
N LEU A 329 -11.43 9.26 -17.15
CA LEU A 329 -11.65 8.34 -18.26
C LEU A 329 -12.63 8.96 -19.26
N ALA A 330 -12.21 9.07 -20.51
CA ALA A 330 -13.02 9.64 -21.59
C ALA A 330 -12.87 8.82 -22.87
N TYR A 331 -13.94 8.80 -23.67
CA TYR A 331 -13.91 8.21 -25.00
C TYR A 331 -13.24 9.15 -26.00
N VAL A 332 -12.33 8.63 -26.81
CA VAL A 332 -11.65 9.39 -27.87
C VAL A 332 -12.05 8.82 -29.22
N GLU A 333 -13.03 9.46 -29.86
CA GLU A 333 -13.64 9.02 -31.12
C GLU A 333 -12.61 8.73 -32.22
N ARG A 334 -11.57 9.57 -32.35
CA ARG A 334 -10.51 9.36 -33.35
C ARG A 334 -9.78 8.02 -33.21
N HIS A 335 -9.73 7.49 -31.99
CA HIS A 335 -9.07 6.22 -31.69
C HIS A 335 -10.05 5.07 -31.45
N ASP A 336 -11.36 5.35 -31.45
CA ASP A 336 -12.42 4.39 -31.13
C ASP A 336 -12.15 3.64 -29.81
N ASN A 337 -11.67 4.38 -28.78
CA ASN A 337 -11.24 3.77 -27.53
C ASN A 337 -11.28 4.73 -26.34
N TRP A 338 -11.18 4.17 -25.14
CA TRP A 338 -11.19 4.87 -23.85
C TRP A 338 -9.78 5.20 -23.36
N TYR A 339 -9.56 6.44 -22.92
CA TYR A 339 -8.26 6.88 -22.41
C TYR A 339 -8.38 7.60 -21.05
N PRO A 340 -7.38 7.45 -20.16
CA PRO A 340 -7.28 8.16 -18.89
C PRO A 340 -6.64 9.54 -19.14
N ILE A 341 -7.48 10.50 -19.54
CA ILE A 341 -7.03 11.84 -19.84
C ILE A 341 -6.57 12.50 -18.55
N GLN A 342 -5.31 12.94 -18.51
CA GLN A 342 -4.76 13.67 -17.39
C GLN A 342 -5.60 14.92 -17.11
N HIS A 343 -5.97 15.11 -15.85
CA HIS A 343 -6.73 16.26 -15.40
C HIS A 343 -6.25 16.60 -14.01
N CYS A 344 -5.61 17.75 -13.80
CA CYS A 344 -5.16 18.17 -12.47
C CYS A 344 -6.03 19.29 -11.90
N ASN A 345 -5.94 19.49 -10.58
CA ASN A 345 -6.77 20.45 -9.85
C ASN A 345 -6.55 21.93 -10.23
N GLN A 346 -5.52 22.22 -11.04
CA GLN A 346 -5.22 23.56 -11.53
C GLN A 346 -5.91 23.87 -12.86
N GLU A 347 -6.47 22.85 -13.52
CA GLU A 347 -7.14 22.99 -14.80
C GLU A 347 -8.61 23.35 -14.60
N SER A 348 -9.25 23.87 -15.65
CA SER A 348 -10.69 24.14 -15.62
C SER A 348 -11.48 22.83 -15.65
N ASP A 349 -12.71 22.83 -15.13
CA ASP A 349 -13.63 21.69 -15.19
C ASP A 349 -13.80 21.12 -16.62
N SER A 350 -13.72 21.97 -17.64
CA SER A 350 -13.83 21.58 -19.06
C SER A 350 -12.52 21.13 -19.74
N ALA A 351 -11.44 20.98 -18.98
CA ALA A 351 -10.11 20.71 -19.55
C ALA A 351 -10.04 19.35 -20.24
N THR A 352 -10.71 18.33 -19.68
CA THR A 352 -10.76 17.00 -20.30
C THR A 352 -11.42 17.06 -21.66
N GLU A 353 -12.57 17.72 -21.77
CA GLU A 353 -13.33 17.87 -23.02
C GLU A 353 -12.50 18.61 -24.07
N GLN A 354 -11.78 19.66 -23.66
CA GLN A 354 -10.90 20.40 -24.56
C GLN A 354 -9.73 19.54 -25.08
N LYS A 355 -9.11 18.74 -24.21
CA LYS A 355 -8.03 17.80 -24.59
C LYS A 355 -8.56 16.72 -25.54
N VAL A 356 -9.69 16.09 -25.22
CA VAL A 356 -10.34 15.09 -26.07
C VAL A 356 -10.71 15.69 -27.43
N ALA A 357 -11.31 16.87 -27.46
CA ALA A 357 -11.63 17.56 -28.71
C ALA A 357 -10.37 17.89 -29.53
N SER A 358 -9.29 18.31 -28.87
CA SER A 358 -8.00 18.57 -29.52
C SER A 358 -7.43 17.32 -30.20
N VAL A 359 -7.47 16.17 -29.52
CA VAL A 359 -7.05 14.88 -30.08
C VAL A 359 -7.96 14.45 -31.23
N ASN A 360 -9.28 14.52 -31.05
CA ASN A 360 -10.24 14.17 -32.10
C ASN A 360 -10.05 15.01 -33.37
N ASN A 361 -9.78 16.31 -33.21
CA ASN A 361 -9.48 17.23 -34.30
C ASN A 361 -8.07 17.09 -34.89
N GLY A 362 -7.20 16.25 -34.30
CA GLY A 362 -5.82 16.06 -34.75
C GLY A 362 -4.88 17.21 -34.49
N GLN A 363 -5.20 18.05 -33.51
CA GLN A 363 -4.36 19.16 -33.10
C GLN A 363 -3.25 18.72 -32.15
N THR A 364 -3.49 17.66 -31.38
CA THR A 364 -2.53 17.04 -30.44
C THR A 364 -2.61 15.51 -30.53
N GLU A 365 -1.58 14.82 -30.04
CA GLU A 365 -1.56 13.37 -29.96
C GLU A 365 -2.10 12.90 -28.60
N ILE A 366 -2.69 11.70 -28.55
CA ILE A 366 -3.22 11.16 -27.29
C ILE A 366 -2.12 11.00 -26.23
N THR A 367 -0.89 10.70 -26.66
CA THR A 367 0.28 10.55 -25.79
C THR A 367 0.67 11.81 -25.05
N ASP A 368 0.20 12.98 -25.51
CA ASP A 368 0.44 14.27 -24.85
C ASP A 368 -0.45 14.46 -23.61
N HIS A 369 -1.52 13.66 -23.49
CA HIS A 369 -2.57 13.84 -22.47
C HIS A 369 -2.75 12.62 -21.56
N ILE A 370 -1.86 11.63 -21.61
CA ILE A 370 -1.95 10.40 -20.81
C ILE A 370 -0.64 10.09 -20.10
N ALA A 371 -0.71 9.32 -19.01
CA ALA A 371 0.47 8.80 -18.33
C ALA A 371 1.16 7.71 -19.17
N MET A 372 2.46 7.88 -19.44
CA MET A 372 3.27 6.87 -20.15
C MET A 372 4.40 6.28 -19.31
N ARG A 373 5.05 7.09 -18.47
CA ARG A 373 6.28 6.70 -17.73
C ARG A 373 6.25 7.04 -16.25
N ALA A 374 5.33 7.91 -15.86
CA ALA A 374 5.13 8.38 -14.49
C ALA A 374 3.63 8.54 -14.26
N LEU A 375 3.23 8.58 -12.99
CA LEU A 375 1.86 8.89 -12.59
C LEU A 375 1.43 10.24 -13.16
N SER A 376 0.14 10.39 -13.41
CA SER A 376 -0.44 11.68 -13.80
C SER A 376 -0.19 12.75 -12.73
N PRO A 377 0.06 14.01 -13.13
CA PRO A 377 0.30 15.09 -12.18
C PRO A 377 -0.95 15.37 -11.34
N ALA A 378 -0.75 15.76 -10.08
CA ALA A 378 -1.81 16.05 -9.13
C ALA A 378 -2.06 17.54 -8.88
#